data_AF-A0AA47MXQ8-F1
#
_entry.id   AF-A0AA47MXQ8-F1
#
_cell.length_a   1.000
_cell.length_b   1.000
_cell.length_c   1.000
_cell.angle_alpha   90.00
_cell.angle_beta   90.00
_cell.angle_gamma   90.00
#
_symmetry.space_group_name_H-M   'P 1'
#
loop_
_entity.id
_entity.type
_entity.pdbx_description
1 polymer ?
#
loop_
_entity_poly.entity_id
_entity_poly.type
_entity_poly.pdbx_seq_one_letter_code
_entity_poly.pdbx_strand_id
1 'polypeptide(L)'
;MDKLENAVLCNMWNDILQRFNRVSVALQAVDLDLCNAVCLVRSLKQYISGLRDQFDRFEMAGSNMSPTVSDVYKADKQRMKIRKRQADDSSEPDSHLPGRQRFSVSVFNVVIDRLVAELDRRYQSYNSTLQSFGFLNNLLTTMCSEELRLSASRLQKKYDVDLEADFVEEIIQFREFVVGLGVQQDVNTSPSAGDLLKLLRKRNMHTVFPNTDIALRLFLTLPVTNASGERSFSKLSLIKNRLRSTMQQDRLSHLTIMSIEYDILRALDFNVTIKEFAVRKARRKHF
;
A
#
# COMPACT_ATOMS: atom_id res chain seq x y z
N MET A 1 -11.78 -13.27 30.26
CA MET A 1 -10.66 -13.13 29.30
C MET A 1 -9.50 -13.99 29.83
N ASP A 2 -9.78 -15.25 30.18
CA ASP A 2 -9.08 -15.90 31.31
C ASP A 2 -8.05 -16.94 30.87
N LYS A 3 -7.74 -16.96 29.57
CA LYS A 3 -6.79 -17.88 28.94
C LYS A 3 -5.51 -17.13 28.60
N LEU A 4 -4.36 -17.70 28.97
CA LEU A 4 -3.04 -17.16 28.68
C LEU A 4 -2.88 -16.84 27.19
N GLU A 5 -3.33 -17.74 26.31
CA GLU A 5 -3.19 -17.58 24.86
C GLU A 5 -3.87 -16.31 24.34
N ASN A 6 -5.02 -15.95 24.91
CA ASN A 6 -5.74 -14.75 24.50
C ASN A 6 -5.00 -13.48 24.95
N ALA A 7 -4.45 -13.46 26.17
CA ALA A 7 -3.68 -12.33 26.68
C ALA A 7 -2.38 -12.12 25.87
N VAL A 8 -1.69 -13.21 25.53
CA VAL A 8 -0.49 -13.19 24.67
C VAL A 8 -0.83 -12.65 23.28
N LEU A 9 -1.91 -13.14 22.66
CA LEU A 9 -2.34 -12.65 21.35
C LEU A 9 -2.77 -11.18 21.38
N CYS A 10 -3.47 -10.74 22.44
CA CYS A 10 -3.87 -9.34 22.58
C CYS A 10 -2.66 -8.41 22.63
N ASN A 11 -1.64 -8.74 23.43
CA ASN A 11 -0.40 -7.95 23.51
C ASN A 11 0.37 -7.96 22.18
N MET A 12 0.50 -9.13 21.56
CA MET A 12 1.14 -9.25 20.24
C MET A 12 0.42 -8.40 19.19
N TRP A 13 -0.90 -8.53 19.07
CA TRP A 13 -1.68 -7.77 18.10
C TRP A 13 -1.68 -6.28 18.39
N ASN A 14 -1.67 -5.86 19.65
CA ASN A 14 -1.56 -4.44 20.00
C ASN A 14 -0.27 -3.81 19.45
N ASP A 15 0.88 -4.46 19.69
CA ASP A 15 2.18 -3.98 19.18
C ASP A 15 2.22 -3.96 17.65
N ILE A 16 1.77 -5.05 17.02
CA ILE A 16 1.72 -5.18 15.55
C ILE A 16 0.82 -4.10 14.94
N LEU A 17 -0.44 -4.02 15.38
CA LEU A 17 -1.43 -3.09 14.81
C LEU A 17 -1.02 -1.64 15.01
N GLN A 18 -0.41 -1.29 16.14
CA GLN A 18 0.07 0.07 16.36
C GLN A 18 1.14 0.47 15.34
N ARG A 19 2.09 -0.43 15.05
CA ARG A 19 3.15 -0.18 14.05
C ARG A 19 2.61 -0.18 12.63
N PHE A 20 1.72 -1.12 12.30
CA PHE A 20 1.01 -1.14 11.03
C PHE A 20 0.23 0.15 10.79
N ASN A 21 -0.51 0.64 11.79
CA ASN A 21 -1.29 1.86 11.65
C ASN A 21 -0.41 3.07 11.37
N ARG A 22 0.71 3.24 12.09
CA ARG A 22 1.65 4.34 11.84
C ARG A 22 2.23 4.31 10.43
N VAL A 23 2.64 3.13 9.96
CA VAL A 23 3.16 2.97 8.59
C VAL A 23 2.05 3.19 7.57
N SER A 24 0.84 2.67 7.82
CA SER A 24 -0.31 2.89 6.95
C SER A 24 -0.63 4.37 6.79
N VAL A 25 -0.73 5.12 7.88
CA VAL A 25 -0.98 6.58 7.85
C VAL A 25 0.13 7.30 7.08
N ALA A 26 1.41 6.95 7.31
CA ALA A 26 2.52 7.54 6.56
C ALA A 26 2.43 7.22 5.05
N LEU A 27 2.10 5.98 4.69
CA LEU A 27 1.92 5.55 3.30
C LEU A 27 0.73 6.24 2.59
N GLN A 28 -0.21 6.78 3.35
CA GLN A 28 -1.37 7.53 2.82
C GLN A 28 -1.11 9.04 2.71
N ALA A 29 0.08 9.52 3.09
CA ALA A 29 0.43 10.94 2.95
C ALA A 29 0.54 11.33 1.47
N VAL A 30 0.08 12.54 1.13
CA VAL A 30 0.02 13.06 -0.24
C VAL A 30 1.42 13.27 -0.84
N ASP A 31 2.37 13.70 0.00
CA ASP A 31 3.72 14.05 -0.42
C ASP A 31 4.73 12.89 -0.23
N LEU A 32 4.24 11.65 -0.05
CA LEU A 32 5.15 10.53 0.20
C LEU A 32 5.84 10.08 -1.09
N ASP A 33 7.16 10.11 -1.06
CA ASP A 33 8.00 9.56 -2.10
C ASP A 33 7.99 8.01 -2.16
N LEU A 34 8.06 7.45 -3.36
CA LEU A 34 8.09 5.99 -3.57
C LEU A 34 9.29 5.33 -2.90
N CYS A 35 10.48 5.97 -2.88
CA CYS A 35 11.65 5.41 -2.19
C CYS A 35 11.38 5.29 -0.69
N ASN A 36 10.80 6.33 -0.09
CA ASN A 36 10.43 6.33 1.32
C ASN A 36 9.35 5.27 1.61
N ALA A 37 8.37 5.09 0.72
CA ALA A 37 7.37 4.04 0.85
C ALA A 37 7.97 2.63 0.86
N VAL A 38 8.91 2.34 -0.06
CA VAL A 38 9.64 1.06 -0.11
C VAL A 38 10.43 0.85 1.19
N CYS A 39 11.11 1.88 1.68
CA CYS A 39 11.85 1.84 2.94
C CYS A 39 10.95 1.59 4.15
N LEU A 40 9.78 2.21 4.22
CA LEU A 40 8.79 2.04 5.30
C LEU A 40 8.23 0.61 5.34
N VAL A 41 7.88 0.04 4.19
CA VAL A 41 7.40 -1.36 4.13
C VAL A 41 8.52 -2.34 4.50
N ARG A 42 9.75 -2.09 4.03
CA ARG A 42 10.91 -2.90 4.38
C ARG A 42 11.21 -2.88 5.88
N SER A 43 11.20 -1.70 6.50
CA SER A 43 11.45 -1.57 7.94
C SER A 43 10.35 -2.23 8.78
N LEU A 44 9.08 -2.10 8.36
CA LEU A 44 7.97 -2.80 9.02
C LEU A 44 8.11 -4.33 8.92
N LYS A 45 8.48 -4.84 7.73
CA LYS A 45 8.75 -6.27 7.53
C LYS A 45 9.85 -6.76 8.46
N GLN A 46 10.98 -6.05 8.54
CA GLN A 46 12.10 -6.40 9.41
C GLN A 46 11.70 -6.39 10.89
N TYR A 47 10.93 -5.37 11.31
CA TYR A 47 10.40 -5.28 12.66
C TYR A 47 9.54 -6.49 13.03
N ILE A 48 8.57 -6.87 12.17
CA ILE A 48 7.68 -8.01 12.43
C ILE A 48 8.44 -9.33 12.40
N SER A 49 9.40 -9.48 11.49
CA SER A 49 10.27 -10.66 11.46
C SER A 49 11.02 -10.84 12.78
N GLY A 50 11.49 -9.74 13.40
CA GLY A 50 12.17 -9.77 14.69
C GLY A 50 11.25 -10.06 15.88
N LEU A 51 9.92 -9.99 15.73
CA LEU A 51 8.98 -10.39 16.78
C LEU A 51 8.92 -11.91 16.95
N ARG A 52 9.32 -12.67 15.93
CA ARG A 52 9.32 -14.14 15.94
C ARG A 52 10.13 -14.70 17.10
N ASP A 53 11.27 -14.07 17.41
CA ASP A 53 12.18 -14.50 18.48
C ASP A 53 11.79 -13.91 19.86
N GLN A 54 10.73 -13.11 19.93
CA GLN A 54 10.29 -12.40 21.15
C GLN A 54 9.08 -13.05 21.82
N PHE A 55 8.83 -14.34 21.58
CA PHE A 55 7.70 -15.06 22.16
C PHE A 55 7.67 -14.92 23.69
N ASP A 56 8.82 -15.11 24.36
CA ASP A 56 8.95 -15.03 25.81
C ASP A 56 8.50 -13.68 26.38
N ARG A 57 8.79 -12.58 25.67
CA ARG A 57 8.37 -11.23 26.05
C ARG A 57 6.84 -11.13 26.07
N PHE A 58 6.16 -11.67 25.06
CA PHE A 58 4.70 -11.62 24.99
C PHE A 58 4.03 -12.59 25.97
N GLU A 59 4.64 -13.73 26.23
CA GLU A 59 4.20 -14.67 27.27
C GLU A 59 4.22 -14.00 28.65
N MET A 60 5.35 -13.41 29.05
CA MET A 60 5.47 -12.67 30.31
C MET A 60 4.50 -11.49 30.41
N ALA A 61 4.33 -10.72 29.33
CA ALA A 61 3.37 -9.62 29.29
C ALA A 61 1.92 -10.10 29.40
N GLY A 62 1.61 -11.27 28.82
CA GLY A 62 0.29 -11.91 28.91
C GLY A 62 -0.04 -12.36 30.33
N SER A 63 0.90 -13.03 31.01
CA SER A 63 0.73 -13.45 32.41
C SER A 63 0.54 -12.27 33.37
N ASN A 64 1.26 -11.18 33.14
CA ASN A 64 1.20 -9.98 34.00
C ASN A 64 -0.03 -9.09 33.74
N MET A 65 -0.85 -9.38 32.73
CA MET A 65 -1.93 -8.49 32.29
C MET A 65 -3.14 -8.47 33.23
N SER A 66 -3.43 -9.59 33.89
CA SER A 66 -4.50 -9.65 34.91
C SER A 66 -4.30 -10.86 35.83
N PRO A 67 -4.58 -10.74 37.15
CA PRO A 67 -4.49 -11.85 38.10
C PRO A 67 -5.50 -12.98 37.82
N THR A 68 -6.42 -12.80 36.86
CA THR A 68 -7.44 -13.79 36.47
C THR A 68 -6.98 -14.67 35.31
N VAL A 69 -5.85 -14.35 34.66
CA VAL A 69 -5.32 -15.12 33.54
C VAL A 69 -4.72 -16.41 34.08
N SER A 70 -5.17 -17.55 33.57
CA SER A 70 -4.60 -18.84 33.96
C SER A 70 -3.18 -19.00 33.43
N ASP A 71 -2.23 -19.44 34.26
CA ASP A 71 -0.83 -19.70 33.86
C ASP A 71 -0.62 -20.97 33.00
N VAL A 72 -1.68 -21.69 32.66
CA VAL A 72 -1.60 -23.00 32.02
C VAL A 72 -2.27 -22.97 30.66
N TYR A 73 -1.54 -23.41 29.63
CA TYR A 73 -2.04 -23.54 28.27
C TYR A 73 -3.23 -24.50 28.18
N LYS A 74 -4.18 -24.19 27.31
CA LYS A 74 -5.36 -25.02 27.04
C LYS A 74 -4.98 -26.43 26.60
N ALA A 75 -3.90 -26.56 25.83
CA ALA A 75 -3.41 -27.85 25.34
C ALA A 75 -2.96 -28.78 26.49
N ASP A 76 -2.43 -28.21 27.57
CA ASP A 76 -1.97 -28.97 28.75
C ASP A 76 -3.15 -29.39 29.65
N LYS A 77 -4.29 -28.68 29.56
CA LYS A 77 -5.53 -29.06 30.27
C LYS A 77 -6.38 -30.10 29.52
N GLN A 78 -6.09 -30.37 28.25
CA GLN A 78 -6.89 -31.29 27.44
C GLN A 78 -6.39 -32.73 27.61
N ARG A 79 -7.33 -33.66 27.85
CA ARG A 79 -7.03 -35.09 27.89
C ARG A 79 -6.44 -35.54 26.55
N MET A 80 -5.22 -36.07 26.59
CA MET A 80 -4.55 -36.62 25.42
C MET A 80 -5.28 -37.89 24.95
N LYS A 81 -5.58 -37.95 23.65
CA LYS A 81 -6.08 -39.17 22.99
C LYS A 81 -4.87 -39.96 22.49
N ILE A 82 -4.59 -41.09 23.12
CA ILE A 82 -3.57 -42.04 22.68
C ILE A 82 -4.21 -42.95 21.63
N ARG A 83 -3.61 -43.03 20.44
CA ARG A 83 -4.04 -43.97 19.40
C ARG A 83 -3.57 -45.39 19.77
N LYS A 84 -4.40 -46.40 19.49
CA LYS A 84 -3.94 -47.81 19.55
C LYS A 84 -2.97 -48.06 18.39
N ARG A 85 -1.73 -48.45 18.71
CA ARG A 85 -0.70 -48.82 17.73
C ARG A 85 -1.05 -50.13 17.04
N GLN A 86 -0.73 -50.26 15.76
CA GLN A 86 -0.82 -51.50 15.00
C GLN A 86 0.54 -52.23 14.99
N ALA A 87 0.56 -53.51 14.63
CA ALA A 87 1.76 -54.35 14.71
C ALA A 87 2.92 -53.84 13.83
N ASP A 88 2.61 -53.09 12.78
CA ASP A 88 3.57 -52.56 11.81
C ASP A 88 3.99 -51.09 12.10
N ASP A 89 3.44 -50.46 13.14
CA ASP A 89 3.79 -49.09 13.51
C ASP A 89 5.19 -49.02 14.18
N SER A 90 5.91 -47.93 13.94
CA SER A 90 7.23 -47.71 14.55
C SER A 90 7.16 -47.63 16.08
N SER A 91 8.22 -48.08 16.73
CA SER A 91 8.36 -48.00 18.20
C SER A 91 8.54 -46.57 18.72
N GLU A 92 8.72 -45.59 17.85
CA GLU A 92 8.96 -44.21 18.25
C GLU A 92 7.75 -43.63 19.02
N PRO A 93 7.97 -42.91 20.13
CA PRO A 93 6.90 -42.21 20.82
C PRO A 93 6.30 -41.15 19.88
N ASP A 94 4.97 -40.97 19.93
CA ASP A 94 4.32 -39.87 19.22
C ASP A 94 4.95 -38.55 19.69
N SER A 95 5.36 -37.69 18.75
CA SER A 95 5.99 -36.41 19.07
C SER A 95 4.97 -35.46 19.70
N HIS A 96 4.96 -35.41 21.03
CA HIS A 96 4.08 -34.54 21.79
C HIS A 96 4.79 -33.23 22.14
N LEU A 97 4.33 -32.14 21.54
CA LEU A 97 4.80 -30.81 21.90
C LEU A 97 4.03 -30.31 23.14
N PRO A 98 4.72 -29.79 24.17
CA PRO A 98 4.08 -29.15 25.32
C PRO A 98 3.23 -27.95 24.87
N GLY A 99 2.19 -27.60 25.63
CA GLY A 99 1.21 -26.59 25.24
C GLY A 99 1.82 -25.25 24.82
N ARG A 100 2.89 -24.83 25.51
CA ARG A 100 3.71 -23.67 25.17
C ARG A 100 4.32 -23.75 23.77
N GLN A 101 5.09 -24.82 23.49
CA GLN A 101 5.74 -25.01 22.19
C GLN A 101 4.71 -25.19 21.08
N ARG A 102 3.62 -25.92 21.36
CA ARG A 102 2.52 -26.08 20.42
C ARG A 102 1.90 -24.73 20.06
N PHE A 103 1.60 -23.88 21.03
CA PHE A 103 1.03 -22.55 20.79
C PHE A 103 2.01 -21.64 20.04
N SER A 104 3.28 -21.63 20.43
CA SER A 104 4.34 -20.88 19.77
C SER A 104 4.48 -21.27 18.28
N VAL A 105 4.58 -22.57 17.98
CA VAL A 105 4.79 -23.05 16.61
C VAL A 105 3.53 -22.96 15.77
N SER A 106 2.37 -23.36 16.30
CA SER A 106 1.13 -23.48 15.49
C SER A 106 0.32 -22.19 15.36
N VAL A 107 0.52 -21.21 16.24
CA VAL A 107 -0.24 -19.96 16.23
C VAL A 107 0.69 -18.77 16.08
N PHE A 108 1.59 -18.55 17.05
CA PHE A 108 2.40 -17.33 17.09
C PHE A 108 3.30 -17.19 15.84
N ASN A 109 4.10 -18.22 15.54
CA ASN A 109 4.98 -18.23 14.38
C ASN A 109 4.19 -18.18 13.08
N VAL A 110 3.07 -18.90 12.97
CA VAL A 110 2.22 -18.89 11.77
C VAL A 110 1.67 -17.50 11.48
N VAL A 111 1.22 -16.76 12.51
CA VAL A 111 0.72 -15.39 12.33
C VAL A 111 1.83 -14.46 11.85
N ILE A 112 3.00 -14.51 12.48
CA ILE A 112 4.14 -13.66 12.12
C ILE A 112 4.63 -14.00 10.70
N ASP A 113 4.85 -15.28 10.41
CA ASP A 113 5.33 -15.74 9.10
C ASP A 113 4.35 -15.37 7.98
N ARG A 114 3.04 -15.45 8.25
CA ARG A 114 2.00 -15.01 7.30
C ARG A 114 2.05 -13.50 7.06
N LEU A 115 2.19 -12.69 8.12
CA LEU A 115 2.31 -11.24 7.99
C LEU A 115 3.58 -10.83 7.24
N VAL A 116 4.71 -11.48 7.53
CA VAL A 116 5.98 -11.25 6.83
C VAL A 116 5.85 -11.62 5.35
N ALA A 117 5.21 -12.73 5.01
CA ALA A 117 4.98 -13.14 3.62
C ALA A 117 4.12 -12.13 2.84
N GLU A 118 3.03 -11.62 3.44
CA GLU A 118 2.20 -10.61 2.77
C GLU A 118 2.90 -9.25 2.64
N LEU A 119 3.68 -8.84 3.65
CA LEU A 119 4.51 -7.65 3.55
C LEU A 119 5.61 -7.80 2.50
N ASP A 120 6.20 -8.99 2.36
CA ASP A 120 7.18 -9.28 1.34
C ASP A 120 6.58 -9.19 -0.07
N ARG A 121 5.41 -9.79 -0.28
CA ARG A 121 4.66 -9.67 -1.54
C ARG A 121 4.42 -8.20 -1.92
N ARG A 122 4.01 -7.37 -0.95
CA ARG A 122 3.81 -5.94 -1.17
C ARG A 122 5.13 -5.20 -1.43
N TYR A 123 6.17 -5.52 -0.67
CA TYR A 123 7.50 -4.94 -0.85
C TYR A 123 8.06 -5.22 -2.24
N GLN A 124 7.97 -6.46 -2.74
CA GLN A 124 8.42 -6.82 -4.08
C GLN A 124 7.69 -6.02 -5.16
N SER A 125 6.37 -5.82 -5.02
CA SER A 125 5.58 -4.99 -5.93
C SER A 125 6.08 -3.54 -5.97
N TYR A 126 6.31 -2.93 -4.80
CA TYR A 126 6.83 -1.56 -4.73
C TYR A 126 8.26 -1.46 -5.24
N ASN A 127 9.11 -2.44 -4.91
CA ASN A 127 10.50 -2.47 -5.34
C ASN A 127 10.60 -2.62 -6.87
N SER A 128 9.78 -3.46 -7.50
CA SER A 128 9.74 -3.58 -8.97
C SER A 128 9.31 -2.27 -9.65
N THR A 129 8.39 -1.54 -9.03
CA THR A 129 7.93 -0.22 -9.50
C THR A 129 9.04 0.81 -9.33
N LEU A 130 9.71 0.81 -8.17
CA LEU A 130 10.86 1.67 -7.90
C LEU A 130 12.04 1.38 -8.83
N GLN A 131 12.29 0.12 -9.18
CA GLN A 131 13.31 -0.22 -10.18
C GLN A 131 12.95 0.27 -11.59
N SER A 132 11.65 0.35 -11.90
CA SER A 132 11.19 0.82 -13.21
C SER A 132 11.22 2.35 -13.32
N PHE A 133 10.88 3.07 -12.25
CA PHE A 133 10.67 4.53 -12.30
C PHE A 133 11.59 5.34 -11.38
N GLY A 134 12.31 4.70 -10.45
CA GLY A 134 13.07 5.38 -9.40
C GLY A 134 14.20 6.26 -9.93
N PHE A 135 14.68 6.00 -11.14
CA PHE A 135 15.66 6.85 -11.82
C PHE A 135 15.12 8.27 -12.11
N LEU A 136 13.79 8.44 -12.22
CA LEU A 136 13.15 9.76 -12.45
C LEU A 136 13.29 10.70 -11.24
N ASN A 137 13.35 10.16 -10.02
CA ASN A 137 13.59 10.97 -8.82
C ASN A 137 15.07 11.33 -8.62
N ASN A 138 15.98 10.49 -9.13
CA ASN A 138 17.43 10.69 -8.98
C ASN A 138 18.09 11.17 -10.28
N LEU A 139 17.30 11.76 -11.18
CA LEU A 139 17.71 12.15 -12.53
C LEU A 139 18.93 13.10 -12.53
N LEU A 140 19.08 13.89 -11.46
CA LEU A 140 20.13 14.90 -11.32
C LEU A 140 21.30 14.47 -10.44
N THR A 141 21.13 13.49 -9.56
CA THR A 141 22.01 13.37 -8.38
C THR A 141 22.94 12.15 -8.36
N THR A 142 22.81 11.15 -9.26
CA THR A 142 23.64 9.93 -9.06
C THR A 142 23.88 9.02 -10.27
N MET A 143 23.25 9.22 -11.43
CA MET A 143 23.34 8.21 -12.52
C MET A 143 24.30 8.61 -13.63
N CYS A 144 25.15 7.67 -14.05
CA CYS A 144 25.92 7.78 -15.29
C CYS A 144 24.97 7.75 -16.50
N SER A 145 25.32 8.41 -17.60
CA SER A 145 24.49 8.46 -18.82
C SER A 145 24.15 7.07 -19.36
N GLU A 146 25.07 6.10 -19.23
CA GLU A 146 24.83 4.71 -19.66
C GLU A 146 23.82 3.95 -18.76
N GLU A 147 23.86 4.18 -17.45
CA GLU A 147 22.88 3.59 -16.52
C GLU A 147 21.49 4.20 -16.71
N LEU A 148 21.43 5.49 -17.03
CA LEU A 148 20.20 6.18 -17.38
C LEU A 148 19.59 5.60 -18.66
N ARG A 149 20.40 5.36 -19.70
CA ARG A 149 19.96 4.71 -20.94
C ARG A 149 19.36 3.34 -20.70
N LEU A 150 20.01 2.50 -19.90
CA LEU A 150 19.52 1.16 -19.57
C LEU A 150 18.20 1.21 -18.80
N SER A 151 18.07 2.15 -17.86
CA SER A 151 16.86 2.33 -17.06
C SER A 151 15.71 2.87 -17.90
N ALA A 152 15.96 3.86 -18.76
CA ALA A 152 14.99 4.43 -19.69
C ALA A 152 14.52 3.38 -20.71
N SER A 153 15.45 2.60 -21.27
CA SER A 153 15.13 1.50 -22.20
C SER A 153 14.25 0.43 -21.55
N ARG A 154 14.48 0.13 -20.27
CA ARG A 154 13.65 -0.82 -19.51
C ARG A 154 12.23 -0.29 -19.31
N LEU A 155 12.09 1.01 -19.03
CA LEU A 155 10.79 1.65 -18.88
C LEU A 155 10.04 1.70 -20.22
N GLN A 156 10.72 2.10 -21.30
CA GLN A 156 10.17 2.14 -22.66
C GLN A 156 9.66 0.77 -23.10
N LYS A 157 10.43 -0.30 -22.88
CA LYS A 157 9.99 -1.67 -23.19
C LYS A 157 8.77 -2.12 -22.38
N LYS A 158 8.58 -1.57 -21.18
CA LYS A 158 7.45 -1.91 -20.31
C LYS A 158 6.17 -1.15 -20.68
N TYR A 159 6.32 0.04 -21.25
CA TYR A 159 5.25 0.93 -21.68
C TYR A 159 5.44 1.31 -23.15
N ASP A 160 5.55 0.31 -24.02
CA ASP A 160 5.81 0.48 -25.45
C ASP A 160 4.65 1.15 -26.20
N VAL A 161 3.44 1.07 -25.64
CA VAL A 161 2.24 1.76 -26.13
C VAL A 161 2.26 3.26 -25.79
N ASP A 162 2.84 3.64 -24.65
CA ASP A 162 2.80 5.02 -24.13
C ASP A 162 4.09 5.80 -24.40
N LEU A 163 5.23 5.11 -24.58
CA LEU A 163 6.56 5.70 -24.73
C LEU A 163 7.20 5.27 -26.06
N GLU A 164 7.53 6.27 -26.88
CA GLU A 164 8.23 6.06 -28.14
C GLU A 164 9.70 5.66 -27.92
N ALA A 165 10.33 5.08 -28.94
CA ALA A 165 11.73 4.66 -28.88
C ALA A 165 12.71 5.82 -28.60
N ASP A 166 12.33 7.05 -28.97
CA ASP A 166 13.13 8.27 -28.79
C ASP A 166 13.23 8.72 -27.32
N PHE A 167 12.40 8.16 -26.43
CA PHE A 167 12.39 8.47 -25.00
C PHE A 167 13.79 8.37 -24.35
N VAL A 168 14.62 7.42 -24.80
CA VAL A 168 15.95 7.16 -24.23
C VAL A 168 16.90 8.34 -24.44
N GLU A 169 16.88 8.98 -25.60
CA GLU A 169 17.74 10.15 -25.87
C GLU A 169 17.06 11.43 -25.41
N GLU A 170 15.72 11.52 -25.51
CA GLU A 170 14.93 12.64 -25.01
C GLU A 170 15.18 12.91 -23.51
N ILE A 171 15.22 11.85 -22.69
CA ILE A 171 15.42 12.00 -21.25
C ILE A 171 16.85 12.42 -20.86
N ILE A 172 17.84 12.07 -21.69
CA ILE A 172 19.23 12.52 -21.53
C ILE A 172 19.32 14.01 -21.85
N GLN A 173 18.70 14.44 -22.95
CA GLN A 173 18.63 15.85 -23.30
C GLN A 173 17.88 16.66 -22.22
N PHE A 174 16.78 16.12 -21.70
CA PHE A 174 16.03 16.75 -20.61
C PHE A 174 16.89 16.93 -19.36
N ARG A 175 17.72 15.93 -19.00
CA ARG A 175 18.66 16.05 -17.89
C ARG A 175 19.63 17.22 -18.09
N GLU A 176 20.27 17.31 -19.25
CA GLU A 176 21.20 18.40 -19.56
C GLU A 176 20.50 19.76 -19.58
N PHE A 177 19.26 19.82 -20.06
CA PHE A 177 18.44 21.03 -19.98
C PHE A 177 18.20 21.48 -18.54
N VAL A 178 17.84 20.57 -17.63
CA VAL A 178 17.62 20.89 -16.22
C VAL A 178 18.91 21.33 -15.52
N VAL A 179 20.04 20.68 -15.84
CA VAL A 179 21.37 21.09 -15.35
C VAL A 179 21.75 22.48 -15.85
N GLY A 180 21.55 22.75 -17.15
CA GLY A 180 21.82 24.06 -17.77
C GLY A 180 20.98 25.21 -17.22
N LEU A 181 19.84 24.92 -16.57
CA LEU A 181 19.00 25.90 -15.88
C LEU A 181 19.52 26.31 -14.49
N GLY A 182 20.64 25.72 -14.03
CA GLY A 182 21.23 26.06 -12.73
C GLY A 182 20.41 25.56 -11.53
N VAL A 183 19.51 24.58 -11.73
CA VAL A 183 18.85 23.87 -10.64
C VAL A 183 19.93 23.07 -9.90
N GLN A 184 20.38 23.59 -8.76
CA GLN A 184 21.59 23.10 -8.10
C GLN A 184 21.49 21.64 -7.65
N GLN A 185 22.59 20.92 -7.84
CA GLN A 185 22.85 19.54 -7.42
C GLN A 185 23.07 19.41 -5.90
N ASP A 186 22.36 20.18 -5.08
CA ASP A 186 22.47 19.99 -3.63
C ASP A 186 21.70 18.75 -3.21
N VAL A 187 22.39 17.87 -2.48
CA VAL A 187 21.89 16.57 -1.99
C VAL A 187 20.60 16.70 -1.16
N ASN A 188 20.31 17.90 -0.64
CA ASN A 188 19.13 18.20 0.17
C ASN A 188 17.99 18.91 -0.60
N THR A 189 18.21 19.34 -1.84
CA THR A 189 17.25 20.12 -2.64
C THR A 189 17.10 19.56 -4.06
N SER A 190 17.32 18.25 -4.24
CA SER A 190 17.02 17.62 -5.53
C SER A 190 15.50 17.70 -5.78
N PRO A 191 15.05 18.30 -6.91
CA PRO A 191 13.63 18.40 -7.23
C PRO A 191 13.02 17.02 -7.35
N SER A 192 11.88 16.81 -6.69
CA SER A 192 11.08 15.60 -6.89
C SER A 192 10.63 15.50 -8.36
N ALA A 193 10.29 14.30 -8.83
CA ALA A 193 9.65 14.12 -10.13
C ALA A 193 8.42 15.05 -10.33
N GLY A 194 7.70 15.36 -9.24
CA GLY A 194 6.59 16.33 -9.26
C GLY A 194 7.03 17.75 -9.59
N ASP A 195 8.20 18.17 -9.11
CA ASP A 195 8.74 19.50 -9.37
C ASP A 195 9.36 19.61 -10.76
N LEU A 196 9.95 18.51 -11.27
CA LEU A 196 10.36 18.40 -12.67
C LEU A 196 9.16 18.57 -13.62
N LEU A 197 8.03 17.92 -13.33
CA LEU A 197 6.81 18.09 -14.13
C LEU A 197 6.27 19.53 -14.08
N LYS A 198 6.28 20.15 -12.89
CA LYS A 198 5.89 21.58 -12.75
C LYS A 198 6.81 22.50 -13.54
N LEU A 199 8.12 22.24 -13.55
CA LEU A 199 9.10 23.00 -14.33
C LEU A 199 8.81 22.90 -15.83
N LEU A 200 8.60 21.69 -16.32
CA LEU A 200 8.31 21.41 -17.72
C LEU A 200 7.04 22.15 -18.17
N ARG A 201 5.98 22.13 -17.36
CA ARG A 201 4.73 22.86 -17.63
C ARG A 201 4.89 24.38 -17.54
N LYS A 202 5.56 24.91 -16.51
CA LYS A 202 5.78 26.36 -16.36
C LYS A 202 6.53 26.97 -17.55
N ARG A 203 7.42 26.20 -18.16
CA ARG A 203 8.24 26.65 -19.30
C ARG A 203 7.63 26.29 -20.67
N ASN A 204 6.44 25.68 -20.70
CA ASN A 204 5.79 25.17 -21.92
C ASN A 204 6.67 24.20 -22.74
N MET A 205 7.51 23.39 -22.09
CA MET A 205 8.45 22.47 -22.77
C MET A 205 7.85 21.09 -23.06
N HIS A 206 6.54 20.91 -22.86
CA HIS A 206 5.82 19.65 -23.13
C HIS A 206 5.76 19.28 -24.61
N THR A 207 5.96 20.25 -25.51
CA THR A 207 6.09 20.00 -26.95
C THR A 207 7.49 19.52 -27.35
N VAL A 208 8.51 19.85 -26.54
CA VAL A 208 9.91 19.49 -26.81
C VAL A 208 10.25 18.15 -26.17
N PHE A 209 9.70 17.88 -24.98
CA PHE A 209 9.92 16.64 -24.23
C PHE A 209 8.59 15.90 -23.95
N PRO A 210 7.87 15.43 -24.99
CA PRO A 210 6.57 14.80 -24.82
C PRO A 210 6.64 13.46 -24.09
N ASN A 211 7.62 12.59 -24.40
CA ASN A 211 7.74 11.27 -23.77
C ASN A 211 8.16 11.40 -22.30
N THR A 212 9.00 12.39 -21.98
CA THR A 212 9.41 12.70 -20.62
C THR A 212 8.24 13.19 -19.77
N ASP A 213 7.38 14.05 -20.34
CA ASP A 213 6.16 14.50 -19.67
C ASP A 213 5.19 13.33 -19.42
N ILE A 214 5.04 12.40 -20.37
CA ILE A 214 4.25 11.17 -20.19
C ILE A 214 4.86 10.30 -19.09
N ALA A 215 6.17 10.03 -19.11
CA ALA A 215 6.84 9.20 -18.10
C ALA A 215 6.72 9.78 -16.69
N LEU A 216 6.88 11.10 -16.53
CA LEU A 216 6.68 11.80 -15.25
C LEU A 216 5.22 11.73 -14.78
N ARG A 217 4.26 11.89 -15.70
CA ARG A 217 2.82 11.72 -15.37
C ARG A 217 2.51 10.29 -14.96
N LEU A 218 3.01 9.29 -15.68
CA LEU A 218 2.85 7.89 -15.32
C LEU A 218 3.40 7.66 -13.92
N PHE A 219 4.60 8.13 -13.62
CA PHE A 219 5.18 8.00 -12.28
C PHE A 219 4.33 8.62 -11.17
N LEU A 220 3.87 9.86 -11.35
CA LEU A 220 3.08 10.59 -10.35
C LEU A 220 1.65 10.08 -10.18
N THR A 221 1.11 9.40 -11.19
CA THR A 221 -0.23 8.80 -11.13
C THR A 221 -0.23 7.38 -10.58
N LEU A 222 0.95 6.76 -10.39
CA LEU A 222 1.04 5.47 -9.73
C LEU A 222 0.60 5.59 -8.27
N PRO A 223 -0.47 4.90 -7.87
CA PRO A 223 -0.89 4.93 -6.48
C PRO A 223 0.14 4.19 -5.64
N VAL A 224 0.95 4.93 -4.86
CA VAL A 224 1.78 4.34 -3.81
C VAL A 224 0.87 3.62 -2.80
N THR A 225 -0.31 4.17 -2.52
CA THR A 225 -1.37 3.51 -1.74
C THR A 225 -2.77 3.69 -2.31
N ASN A 226 -3.62 2.66 -2.12
CA ASN A 226 -5.03 2.70 -2.47
C ASN A 226 -5.90 3.47 -1.44
N ALA A 227 -5.33 4.48 -0.77
CA ALA A 227 -6.00 5.23 0.30
C ALA A 227 -7.30 5.90 -0.19
N SER A 228 -7.29 6.40 -1.43
CA SER A 228 -8.47 6.97 -2.06
C SER A 228 -9.55 5.91 -2.33
N GLY A 229 -9.15 4.67 -2.66
CA GLY A 229 -10.06 3.53 -2.74
C GLY A 229 -10.68 3.21 -1.39
N GLU A 230 -9.90 3.14 -0.31
CA GLU A 230 -10.40 2.87 1.05
C GLU A 230 -11.37 3.96 1.54
N ARG A 231 -11.06 5.24 1.29
CA ARG A 231 -11.99 6.36 1.56
C ARG A 231 -13.29 6.22 0.78
N SER A 232 -13.20 5.85 -0.50
CA SER A 232 -14.37 5.61 -1.36
C SER A 232 -15.23 4.45 -0.84
N PHE A 233 -14.62 3.34 -0.40
CA PHE A 233 -15.34 2.21 0.19
C PHE A 233 -15.97 2.52 1.55
N SER A 234 -15.33 3.36 2.36
CA SER A 234 -15.92 3.85 3.61
C SER A 234 -17.21 4.65 3.35
N LYS A 235 -17.17 5.58 2.38
CA LYS A 235 -18.37 6.32 1.94
C LYS A 235 -19.42 5.38 1.33
N LEU A 236 -19.00 4.42 0.52
CA LEU A 236 -19.90 3.42 -0.06
C LEU A 236 -20.64 2.63 1.02
N SER A 237 -19.98 2.26 2.13
CA SER A 237 -20.63 1.55 3.24
C SER A 237 -21.71 2.38 3.94
N LEU A 238 -21.54 3.70 4.01
CA LEU A 238 -22.55 4.62 4.56
C LEU A 238 -23.77 4.73 3.64
N ILE A 239 -23.53 4.73 2.33
CA ILE A 239 -24.58 4.86 1.31
C ILE A 239 -25.35 3.54 1.15
N LYS A 240 -24.62 2.41 1.06
CA LYS A 240 -25.14 1.05 0.91
C LYS A 240 -25.22 0.38 2.29
N ASN A 241 -26.28 0.70 3.02
CA ASN A 241 -26.59 0.07 4.30
C ASN A 241 -27.73 -0.95 4.17
N ARG A 242 -27.95 -1.75 5.23
CA ARG A 242 -28.95 -2.84 5.25
C ARG A 242 -30.37 -2.38 4.86
N LEU A 243 -30.74 -1.13 5.15
CA LEU A 243 -32.05 -0.57 4.86
C LEU A 243 -32.21 -0.11 3.40
N ARG A 244 -31.11 0.00 2.65
CA ARG A 244 -31.06 0.47 1.26
C ARG A 244 -30.58 -0.61 0.28
N SER A 245 -30.90 -1.87 0.58
CA SER A 245 -30.48 -3.04 -0.21
C SER A 245 -31.10 -3.13 -1.61
N THR A 246 -32.21 -2.42 -1.87
CA THR A 246 -32.96 -2.45 -3.14
C THR A 246 -32.50 -1.40 -4.16
N MET A 247 -31.43 -0.66 -3.89
CA MET A 247 -30.93 0.39 -4.78
C MET A 247 -30.26 -0.20 -6.02
N GLN A 248 -30.63 0.29 -7.21
CA GLN A 248 -29.97 -0.08 -8.47
C GLN A 248 -28.53 0.43 -8.53
N GLN A 249 -27.69 -0.29 -9.27
CA GLN A 249 -26.24 -0.04 -9.35
C GLN A 249 -25.92 1.37 -9.86
N ASP A 250 -26.65 1.86 -10.86
CA ASP A 250 -26.43 3.21 -11.40
C ASP A 250 -26.67 4.27 -10.33
N ARG A 251 -27.77 4.17 -9.59
CA ARG A 251 -28.08 5.12 -8.52
C ARG A 251 -27.03 5.08 -7.41
N LEU A 252 -26.56 3.89 -7.05
CA LEU A 252 -25.50 3.72 -6.06
C LEU A 252 -24.19 4.36 -6.52
N SER A 253 -23.80 4.14 -7.78
CA SER A 253 -22.59 4.72 -8.37
C SER A 253 -22.63 6.25 -8.34
N HIS A 254 -23.70 6.86 -8.86
CA HIS A 254 -23.86 8.32 -8.86
C HIS A 254 -23.83 8.91 -7.45
N LEU A 255 -24.54 8.30 -6.49
CA LEU A 255 -24.58 8.79 -5.11
C LEU A 255 -23.22 8.65 -4.41
N THR A 256 -22.46 7.61 -4.76
CA THR A 256 -21.09 7.40 -4.26
C THR A 256 -20.15 8.47 -4.82
N ILE A 257 -20.20 8.75 -6.13
CA ILE A 257 -19.41 9.82 -6.75
C ILE A 257 -19.73 11.17 -6.10
N MET A 258 -21.01 11.51 -5.93
CA MET A 258 -21.45 12.75 -5.28
C MET A 258 -20.94 12.87 -3.83
N SER A 259 -20.82 11.74 -3.11
CA SER A 259 -20.32 11.74 -1.73
C SER A 259 -18.80 11.76 -1.63
N ILE A 260 -18.09 11.24 -2.62
CA ILE A 260 -16.62 11.30 -2.70
C ILE A 260 -16.20 12.71 -3.08
N GLU A 261 -16.80 13.25 -4.14
CA GLU A 261 -16.52 14.57 -4.71
C GLU A 261 -17.41 15.66 -4.10
N TYR A 262 -17.65 15.57 -2.78
CA TYR A 262 -18.55 16.48 -2.08
C TYR A 262 -18.13 17.95 -2.22
N ASP A 263 -16.83 18.22 -2.24
CA ASP A 263 -16.30 19.58 -2.36
C ASP A 263 -16.62 20.20 -3.74
N ILE A 264 -16.51 19.40 -4.81
CA ILE A 264 -16.88 19.81 -6.17
C ILE A 264 -18.40 20.00 -6.25
N LEU A 265 -19.17 19.08 -5.66
CA LEU A 265 -20.63 19.19 -5.61
C LEU A 265 -21.11 20.47 -4.94
N ARG A 266 -20.42 20.91 -3.89
CA ARG A 266 -20.75 22.15 -3.17
C ARG A 266 -20.40 23.42 -3.98
N ALA A 267 -19.42 23.32 -4.87
CA ALA A 267 -19.04 24.41 -5.76
C ALA A 267 -19.98 24.58 -6.97
N LEU A 268 -20.82 23.58 -7.26
CA LEU A 268 -21.78 23.62 -8.37
C LEU A 268 -22.99 24.52 -8.05
N ASP A 269 -23.39 25.35 -9.03
CA ASP A 269 -24.64 26.11 -8.95
C ASP A 269 -25.83 25.22 -9.35
N PHE A 270 -26.65 24.86 -8.35
CA PHE A 270 -27.85 24.08 -8.54
C PHE A 270 -28.88 24.79 -9.42
N ASN A 271 -28.95 26.13 -9.42
CA ASN A 271 -29.92 26.86 -10.23
C ASN A 271 -29.62 26.70 -11.73
N VAL A 272 -28.35 26.78 -12.11
CA VAL A 272 -27.89 26.53 -13.49
C VAL A 272 -28.17 25.08 -13.87
N THR A 273 -27.82 24.14 -12.98
CA THR A 273 -28.02 22.71 -13.22
C THR A 273 -29.51 22.36 -13.40
N ILE A 274 -30.40 22.94 -12.59
CA ILE A 274 -31.86 22.73 -12.69
C ILE A 274 -32.39 23.30 -14.01
N LYS A 275 -31.95 24.49 -14.42
CA LYS A 275 -32.34 25.10 -15.70
C LYS A 275 -31.90 24.23 -16.87
N GLU A 276 -30.66 23.76 -16.87
CA GLU A 276 -30.14 22.90 -17.93
C GLU A 276 -30.86 21.55 -17.99
N PHE A 277 -31.14 20.94 -16.83
CA PHE A 277 -31.94 19.72 -16.76
C PHE A 277 -33.36 19.93 -17.30
N ALA A 278 -34.00 21.04 -16.94
CA ALA A 278 -35.33 21.39 -17.44
C ALA A 278 -35.34 21.57 -18.96
N VAL A 279 -34.32 22.23 -19.54
CA VAL A 279 -34.18 22.39 -21.00
C VAL A 279 -33.99 21.04 -21.69
N ARG A 280 -33.16 20.14 -21.14
CA ARG A 280 -32.93 18.80 -21.71
C ARG A 280 -34.14 17.88 -21.61
N LYS A 281 -34.96 18.02 -20.55
CA LYS A 281 -36.15 17.18 -20.34
C LYS A 281 -37.43 17.77 -20.95
N ALA A 282 -37.40 19.03 -21.39
CA ALA A 282 -38.49 19.64 -22.12
C ALA A 282 -38.69 18.89 -23.44
N ARG A 283 -39.73 18.04 -23.49
CA ARG A 283 -40.19 17.39 -24.72
C ARG A 283 -40.51 18.48 -25.74
N ARG A 284 -39.63 18.71 -26.71
CA ARG A 284 -39.92 19.54 -27.87
C ARG A 284 -41.00 18.83 -28.68
N LYS A 285 -42.27 19.16 -28.45
CA LYS A 285 -43.32 18.90 -29.44
C LYS A 285 -43.02 19.83 -30.61
N HIS A 286 -42.44 19.28 -31.67
CA HIS A 286 -42.51 19.92 -32.98
C HIS A 286 -43.98 19.84 -33.42
N PHE A 287 -44.63 21.00 -33.46
CA PHE A 287 -45.91 21.20 -34.13
C PHE A 287 -45.65 21.52 -35.59
#